data_AF-A0A9X4MI46-F1
#
_entry.id   AF-A0A9X4MI46-F1
#
_cell.length_a   1.000
_cell.length_b   1.000
_cell.length_c   1.000
_cell.angle_alpha   90.00
_cell.angle_beta   90.00
_cell.angle_gamma   90.00
#
_symmetry.space_group_name_H-M   'P 1'
#
loop_
_entity.id
_entity.type
_entity.pdbx_description
1 polymer ?
#
loop_
_entity_poly.entity_id
_entity_poly.type
_entity_poly.pdbx_seq_one_letter_code
_entity_poly.pdbx_strand_id
1 'polypeptide(L)' 'MPKDLGLFSSKQLVKKLRFLPFALVGIAVFTLNVNPDTNPYLQIYITLLEAKVGVVLVYFLTKKLGNIGKDKQSI' A
#
# COMPACT_ATOMS: atom_id res chain seq x y z
N MET A 1 34.98 20.52 -12.50
CA MET A 1 34.09 19.37 -12.79
C MET A 1 33.38 19.01 -11.48
N PRO A 2 32.06 19.20 -11.37
CA PRO A 2 31.33 18.89 -10.14
C PRO A 2 31.17 17.37 -9.98
N LYS A 3 31.19 16.88 -8.73
CA LYS A 3 31.27 15.46 -8.33
C LYS A 3 29.95 14.96 -7.70
N ASP A 4 28.83 15.54 -8.11
CA ASP A 4 27.57 15.49 -7.35
C ASP A 4 26.51 14.57 -7.97
N LEU A 5 26.91 13.56 -8.75
CA LEU A 5 25.97 12.72 -9.52
C LEU A 5 25.67 11.32 -8.94
N GLY A 6 25.98 11.03 -7.68
CA GLY A 6 25.95 9.65 -7.16
C GLY A 6 25.26 9.38 -5.83
N LEU A 7 24.74 10.39 -5.13
CA LEU A 7 24.25 10.20 -3.75
C LEU A 7 22.80 10.65 -3.51
N PHE A 8 22.02 10.85 -4.57
CA PHE A 8 20.58 10.77 -4.44
C PHE A 8 20.18 9.29 -4.44
N SER A 9 19.09 8.98 -3.74
CA SER A 9 18.17 7.92 -4.16
C SER A 9 18.18 6.56 -3.45
N SER A 10 19.05 6.19 -2.50
CA SER A 10 18.79 4.92 -1.77
C SER A 10 17.74 5.09 -0.65
N LYS A 11 18.00 6.00 0.30
CA LYS A 11 17.08 6.27 1.43
C LYS A 11 15.72 6.85 1.02
N GLN A 12 15.66 7.64 -0.06
CA GLN A 12 14.41 8.18 -0.59
C GLN A 12 13.56 7.12 -1.29
N LEU A 13 14.17 6.18 -2.03
CA LEU A 13 13.43 5.08 -2.66
C LEU A 13 12.80 4.17 -1.61
N VAL A 14 13.52 3.82 -0.54
CA VAL A 14 12.98 3.01 0.57
C VAL A 14 11.77 3.69 1.22
N LYS A 15 11.79 5.02 1.38
CA LYS A 15 10.66 5.79 1.92
C LYS A 15 9.44 5.76 0.99
N LYS A 16 9.64 5.76 -0.34
CA LYS A 16 8.58 5.64 -1.35
C LYS A 16 8.01 4.21 -1.43
N LEU A 17 8.85 3.18 -1.25
CA LEU A 17 8.42 1.78 -1.21
C LEU A 17 7.45 1.47 -0.06
N ARG A 18 7.48 2.26 1.03
CA ARG A 18 6.51 2.11 2.13
C ARG A 18 5.06 2.32 1.69
N PHE A 19 4.83 3.04 0.59
CA PHE A 19 3.49 3.27 0.04
C PHE A 19 3.03 2.18 -0.93
N LEU A 20 3.95 1.32 -1.40
CA LEU A 20 3.68 0.26 -2.35
C LEU A 20 2.52 -0.66 -1.93
N PRO A 21 2.43 -1.18 -0.68
CA PRO A 21 1.32 -2.07 -0.32
C PRO A 21 -0.04 -1.37 -0.37
N PHE A 22 -0.10 -0.08 -0.05
CA PHE A 22 -1.35 0.69 -0.13
C PHE A 22 -1.76 0.96 -1.58
N ALA A 23 -0.80 1.27 -2.46
CA ALA A 23 -1.04 1.42 -3.88
C ALA A 23 -1.53 0.11 -4.52
N LEU A 24 -0.94 -1.02 -4.15
CA LEU A 24 -1.36 -2.35 -4.62
C LEU A 24 -2.79 -2.67 -4.21
N VAL A 25 -3.18 -2.38 -2.97
CA VAL A 25 -4.58 -2.54 -2.53
C VAL A 25 -5.52 -1.69 -3.35
N GLY A 26 -5.20 -0.41 -3.56
CA GLY A 26 -6.03 0.50 -4.35
C GLY A 26 -6.24 0.00 -5.79
N ILE A 27 -5.16 -0.45 -6.44
CA ILE A 27 -5.22 -1.02 -7.79
C ILE A 27 -6.05 -2.30 -7.81
N ALA A 28 -5.79 -3.23 -6.89
CA ALA A 28 -6.51 -4.51 -6.82
C ALA A 28 -8.01 -4.29 -6.65
N VAL A 29 -8.41 -3.49 -5.66
CA VAL A 29 -9.82 -3.17 -5.40
C VAL A 29 -10.47 -2.51 -6.61
N PHE A 30 -9.79 -1.56 -7.24
CA PHE A 30 -10.29 -0.89 -8.44
C PHE A 30 -10.51 -1.87 -9.60
N THR A 31 -9.54 -2.75 -9.88
CA THR A 31 -9.65 -3.72 -10.97
C THR A 31 -10.74 -4.77 -10.73
N LEU A 32 -10.96 -5.18 -9.47
CA LEU A 32 -11.99 -6.15 -9.10
C LEU A 32 -13.41 -5.58 -9.14
N ASN A 33 -13.55 -4.27 -8.88
CA ASN A 33 -14.84 -3.58 -8.89
C ASN A 33 -15.11 -2.84 -10.20
N VAL A 34 -14.25 -2.97 -11.21
CA VAL A 34 -14.49 -2.33 -12.50
C VAL A 34 -15.61 -3.08 -13.24
N ASN A 35 -16.80 -2.50 -13.26
CA ASN A 35 -17.96 -3.02 -13.97
C ASN A 35 -18.65 -1.88 -14.75
N PRO A 36 -18.55 -1.89 -16.09
CA PRO A 36 -19.06 -0.82 -16.95
C PRO A 36 -20.60 -0.74 -16.99
N ASP A 37 -21.31 -1.78 -16.55
CA ASP A 37 -22.77 -1.86 -16.59
C ASP A 37 -23.44 -1.30 -15.32
N THR A 38 -22.64 -0.99 -14.29
CA THR A 38 -23.11 -0.42 -13.03
C THR A 38 -23.13 1.11 -13.05
N ASN A 39 -23.98 1.73 -12.22
CA ASN A 39 -23.96 3.17 -12.05
C ASN A 39 -22.56 3.63 -11.57
N PRO A 40 -21.87 4.50 -12.33
CA PRO A 40 -20.48 4.87 -12.08
C PRO A 40 -20.30 5.54 -10.71
N TYR A 41 -21.28 6.31 -10.25
CA TYR A 41 -21.22 6.94 -8.92
C TYR A 41 -21.24 5.91 -7.80
N LEU A 42 -22.15 4.93 -7.89
CA LEU A 42 -22.26 3.86 -6.90
C LEU A 42 -20.98 3.01 -6.88
N GLN A 43 -20.46 2.69 -8.06
CA GLN A 43 -19.25 1.91 -8.24
C GLN A 43 -18.02 2.60 -7.64
N ILE A 44 -17.85 3.91 -7.87
CA ILE A 44 -16.76 4.69 -7.25
C ILE A 44 -16.90 4.68 -5.73
N TYR A 45 -18.12 4.83 -5.20
CA TYR A 45 -18.37 4.79 -3.76
C TYR A 45 -17.98 3.45 -3.13
N ILE A 46 -18.41 2.34 -3.73
CA ILE A 46 -18.07 0.98 -3.27
C ILE A 46 -16.56 0.76 -3.35
N THR A 47 -15.94 1.13 -4.48
CA THR A 47 -14.49 0.99 -4.68
C THR A 47 -13.70 1.76 -3.63
N LEU A 48 -14.10 3.00 -3.29
CA LEU A 48 -13.48 3.80 -2.23
C LEU A 48 -13.68 3.17 -0.85
N LEU A 49 -14.85 2.61 -0.58
CA LEU A 49 -15.15 1.95 0.69
C LEU A 49 -14.26 0.71 0.87
N GLU A 50 -14.18 -0.14 -0.16
CA GLU A 50 -13.34 -1.34 -0.15
C GLU A 50 -11.85 -1.01 -0.05
N ALA A 51 -11.39 0.04 -0.74
CA ALA A 51 -10.01 0.49 -0.63
C ALA A 51 -9.66 0.90 0.80
N LYS A 52 -10.56 1.61 1.51
CA LYS A 52 -10.37 1.95 2.93
C LYS A 52 -10.29 0.69 3.81
N VAL A 53 -11.18 -0.29 3.59
CA VAL A 53 -11.15 -1.57 4.32
C VAL A 53 -9.84 -2.31 4.06
N GLY A 54 -9.41 -2.41 2.81
CA GLY A 54 -8.14 -3.04 2.44
C GLY A 54 -6.92 -2.37 3.08
N VAL A 55 -6.89 -1.03 3.14
CA VAL A 55 -5.84 -0.28 3.84
C VAL A 55 -5.80 -0.61 5.34
N VAL A 56 -6.96 -0.70 5.99
CA VAL A 56 -7.06 -1.09 7.41
C VAL A 56 -6.55 -2.52 7.62
N LEU A 57 -6.90 -3.46 6.74
CA LEU A 57 -6.39 -4.83 6.79
C LEU A 57 -4.88 -4.90 6.63
N VAL A 58 -4.31 -4.19 5.65
CA VAL A 58 -2.86 -4.10 5.46
C VAL A 58 -2.18 -3.52 6.69
N TYR A 59 -2.74 -2.46 7.29
CA TYR A 59 -2.20 -1.89 8.52
C TYR A 59 -2.22 -2.91 9.67
N PHE A 60 -3.33 -3.62 9.86
CA PHE A 60 -3.48 -4.61 10.91
C PHE A 60 -2.52 -5.80 10.72
N LEU A 61 -2.40 -6.31 9.49
CA LEU A 61 -1.47 -7.37 9.14
C LEU A 61 -0.02 -6.94 9.35
N THR A 62 0.35 -5.73 8.93
CA THR A 62 1.69 -5.18 9.14
C THR A 62 2.02 -5.04 10.62
N LYS A 63 1.06 -4.57 11.42
CA LYS A 63 1.20 -4.46 12.88
C LYS A 63 1.33 -5.84 13.55
N LYS A 64 0.52 -6.81 13.12
CA LYS A 64 0.56 -8.19 13.64
C LYS A 64 1.88 -8.89 13.28
N LEU A 65 2.34 -8.78 12.03
CA LEU A 65 3.65 -9.33 11.61
C LEU A 65 4.81 -8.67 12.35
N GLY A 66 4.75 -7.35 12.56
CA GLY A 66 5.76 -6.62 13.32
C GLY A 66 5.90 -7.11 14.76
N ASN A 67 4.80 -7.49 15.41
CA ASN A 67 4.85 -8.08 16.75
C ASN A 67 5.43 -9.51 16.72
N ILE A 68 4.98 -10.35 15.78
CA ILE A 68 5.47 -11.74 15.64
C ILE A 68 6.99 -11.78 15.36
N GLY A 69 7.52 -10.80 14.62
CA GLY A 69 8.95 -10.69 14.35
C GLY A 69 9.80 -10.32 15.58
N LYS A 70 9.23 -9.62 16.58
CA LYS A 70 9.95 -9.24 17.81
C LYS A 70 10.02 -10.40 18.81
N ASP A 71 9.03 -11.28 18.82
CA ASP A 71 9.01 -12.45 19.70
C ASP A 71 10.08 -13.49 19.34
N LYS A 72 10.57 -13.52 18.08
CA LYS A 72 11.64 -14.42 17.63
C LYS A 72 13.07 -13.88 17.84
N GLN A 73 13.24 -12.62 18.25
CA GLN A 73 14.56 -12.00 18.41
C GLN A 73 15.03 -11.94 19.88
N SER A 74 14.24 -12.50 20.80
CA SER A 74 14.49 -12.53 22.25
C SER A 74 14.80 -13.93 22.80
N ILE A 75 15.13 -14.91 21.94
CA ILE A 75 15.52 -16.27 22.35
C ILE A 75 16.92 -16.56 21.83
#